data_AF-A0AAF0WBU9-F1
#
_entry.id   AF-A0AAF0WBU9-F1
#
_cell.length_a   1.000
_cell.length_b   1.000
_cell.length_c   1.000
_cell.angle_alpha   90.00
_cell.angle_beta   90.00
_cell.angle_gamma   90.00
#
_symmetry.space_group_name_H-M   'P 1'
#
loop_
_entity.id
_entity.type
_entity.pdbx_description
1 polymer ?
#
loop_
_entity_poly.entity_id
_entity_poly.type
_entity_poly.pdbx_seq_one_letter_code
_entity_poly.pdbx_strand_id
1 'polypeptide(L)'
;MPYDAARAYEPSYSGGYTLNPNGYYGQGLTQTWSNGQNGYYDRGFTRKRSNVLHGYCRQGSTGTRSNTNLIKSMACLANPLEIVSTAMTREGSLCLQNLLLEGNQEIKTTILEGVLDHIHQLLMHQYGHHMIDKLVESCGDFEMQKILEKLASEPDLLVRAACCKEGSSSIQKLIKHLKKSPHSWLLTSALAPKVVDLATNKTARHVFRECLNLLGSQANKGLYEEAIKNFDLLARDEVGCLALNDCIDFVTNHLERKRILQLVIDNAISLAYDPYGY
;
A
#
# COMPACT_ATOMS: atom_id res chain seq x y z
N MET A 1 50.30 52.33 -25.38
CA MET A 1 50.33 52.85 -23.99
C MET A 1 49.76 54.26 -23.98
N PRO A 2 49.04 54.71 -22.94
CA PRO A 2 48.98 54.18 -21.55
C PRO A 2 47.60 53.57 -21.18
N TYR A 3 47.48 52.58 -20.27
CA TYR A 3 47.62 52.56 -18.78
C TYR A 3 46.50 53.36 -18.07
N ASP A 4 45.76 52.93 -17.03
CA ASP A 4 46.02 52.11 -15.82
C ASP A 4 44.67 51.56 -15.26
N ALA A 5 44.51 50.31 -14.79
CA ALA A 5 44.88 49.67 -13.51
C ALA A 5 43.82 49.74 -12.39
N ALA A 6 43.36 48.58 -11.87
CA ALA A 6 43.45 48.22 -10.44
C ALA A 6 42.78 46.86 -10.07
N ARG A 7 43.67 45.92 -9.73
CA ARG A 7 43.67 44.97 -8.59
C ARG A 7 42.64 43.84 -8.44
N ALA A 8 43.23 42.64 -8.48
CA ALA A 8 42.80 41.36 -7.97
C ALA A 8 42.69 41.27 -6.44
N TYR A 9 41.89 40.31 -5.98
CA TYR A 9 42.05 39.63 -4.68
C TYR A 9 41.73 38.15 -4.87
N GLU A 10 42.77 37.31 -4.83
CA GLU A 10 42.65 35.88 -4.48
C GLU A 10 42.71 35.76 -2.95
N PRO A 11 42.02 34.77 -2.36
CA PRO A 11 42.47 34.18 -1.10
C PRO A 11 43.06 32.79 -1.32
N SER A 12 44.33 32.71 -0.96
CA SER A 12 45.18 31.54 -0.78
C SER A 12 44.62 30.47 0.16
N TYR A 13 44.84 29.21 -0.20
CA TYR A 13 44.71 28.03 0.66
C TYR A 13 45.79 28.00 1.76
N SER A 14 45.42 27.68 3.00
CA SER A 14 46.34 27.10 3.98
C SER A 14 45.61 26.36 5.12
N GLY A 15 45.95 25.08 5.28
CA GLY A 15 45.87 24.31 6.53
C GLY A 15 44.49 23.76 6.90
N GLY A 16 44.31 22.50 7.30
CA GLY A 16 45.23 21.42 7.59
C GLY A 16 44.36 20.22 8.02
N TYR A 17 44.77 19.00 7.69
CA TYR A 17 44.07 17.80 8.11
C TYR A 17 44.32 17.55 9.60
N THR A 18 43.27 17.60 10.42
CA THR A 18 43.24 16.99 11.74
C THR A 18 42.03 16.06 11.84
N LEU A 19 42.33 14.77 11.92
CA LEU A 19 41.39 13.73 12.34
C LEU A 19 41.01 14.00 13.81
N ASN A 20 39.71 13.99 14.12
CA ASN A 20 39.25 13.84 15.50
C ASN A 20 38.22 12.69 15.58
N PRO A 21 38.48 11.64 16.38
CA PRO A 21 37.59 10.50 16.52
C PRO A 21 36.56 10.69 17.64
N ASN A 22 35.35 10.15 17.42
CA ASN A 22 34.26 9.98 18.39
C ASN A 22 33.61 11.26 18.99
N GLY A 23 32.34 11.51 18.63
CA GLY A 23 31.48 12.41 19.40
C GLY A 23 30.10 12.61 18.77
N TYR A 24 29.06 12.18 19.47
CA TYR A 24 27.66 12.19 19.08
C TYR A 24 26.93 13.55 19.26
N TYR A 25 25.80 13.66 18.52
CA TYR A 25 24.57 14.48 18.71
C TYR A 25 24.58 15.99 18.42
N GLY A 26 23.53 16.45 17.71
CA GLY A 26 22.97 17.80 17.88
C GLY A 26 22.37 18.45 16.63
N GLN A 27 21.10 18.84 16.72
CA GLN A 27 20.29 19.51 15.70
C GLN A 27 20.62 20.99 15.46
N GLY A 28 20.24 21.49 14.27
CA GLY A 28 19.52 22.77 14.11
C GLY A 28 20.24 23.88 13.32
N LEU A 29 19.66 24.31 12.20
CA LEU A 29 19.10 25.67 12.02
C LEU A 29 18.38 25.81 10.66
N THR A 30 17.37 26.66 10.71
CA THR A 30 16.24 26.92 9.80
C THR A 30 16.54 27.91 8.67
N GLN A 31 15.90 27.74 7.50
CA GLN A 31 15.46 28.87 6.66
C GLN A 31 14.03 28.65 6.13
N THR A 32 13.33 29.78 6.08
CA THR A 32 11.88 30.01 6.05
C THR A 32 11.29 30.03 4.64
N TRP A 33 10.10 29.43 4.45
CA TRP A 33 9.14 29.83 3.41
C TRP A 33 7.74 29.93 4.01
N SER A 34 7.08 31.04 3.74
CA SER A 34 5.84 31.49 4.37
C SER A 34 4.58 31.03 3.64
N ASN A 35 3.62 30.59 4.45
CA ASN A 35 2.15 30.73 4.37
C ASN A 35 1.31 30.07 3.25
N GLY A 36 0.33 29.28 3.70
CA GLY A 36 -0.85 28.89 2.91
C GLY A 36 -1.83 27.87 3.53
N GLN A 37 -2.26 28.08 4.79
CA GLN A 37 -3.52 27.64 5.43
C GLN A 37 -4.14 26.25 5.12
N ASN A 38 -4.18 25.35 6.13
CA ASN A 38 -5.38 25.09 6.95
C ASN A 38 -5.12 23.95 7.94
N GLY A 39 -5.22 24.28 9.24
CA GLY A 39 -5.00 23.34 10.33
C GLY A 39 -6.31 22.80 10.92
N TYR A 40 -6.22 21.63 11.52
CA TYR A 40 -7.03 21.26 12.68
C TYR A 40 -6.14 20.51 13.67
N TYR A 41 -5.98 21.12 14.85
CA TYR A 41 -5.25 20.57 15.99
C TYR A 41 -6.14 19.61 16.78
N ASP A 42 -5.53 18.52 17.19
CA ASP A 42 -6.00 17.57 18.18
C ASP A 42 -5.55 18.03 19.58
N ARG A 43 -6.47 18.13 20.54
CA ARG A 43 -6.19 18.14 21.99
C ARG A 43 -7.41 17.62 22.76
N GLY A 44 -7.23 16.50 23.45
CA GLY A 44 -8.21 15.95 24.38
C GLY A 44 -8.34 16.72 25.70
N PHE A 45 -9.42 16.48 26.44
CA PHE A 45 -9.52 16.67 27.89
C PHE A 45 -10.63 15.80 28.50
N THR A 46 -10.23 15.03 29.52
CA THR A 46 -10.88 14.64 30.79
C THR A 46 -12.41 14.44 30.96
N ARG A 47 -12.68 13.33 31.66
CA ARG A 47 -13.91 12.78 32.27
C ARG A 47 -14.61 13.71 33.30
N LYS A 48 -15.95 13.85 33.25
CA LYS A 48 -16.89 13.85 34.41
C LYS A 48 -18.37 13.69 33.99
N ARG A 49 -19.18 13.23 34.95
CA ARG A 49 -20.48 12.52 34.89
C ARG A 49 -21.75 13.39 34.78
N SER A 50 -22.84 12.74 34.28
CA SER A 50 -24.28 12.83 34.65
C SER A 50 -25.07 14.10 34.27
N ASN A 51 -26.34 14.12 33.84
CA ASN A 51 -27.49 13.19 33.89
C ASN A 51 -28.59 13.57 32.86
N VAL A 52 -29.26 12.54 32.32
CA VAL A 52 -30.73 12.32 32.11
C VAL A 52 -31.62 13.39 31.43
N LEU A 53 -32.31 12.97 30.35
CA LEU A 53 -33.79 12.98 30.14
C LEU A 53 -34.09 12.17 28.83
N HIS A 54 -34.44 10.89 28.91
CA HIS A 54 -35.79 10.29 28.86
C HIS A 54 -36.61 10.54 27.58
N GLY A 55 -36.98 9.44 26.88
CA GLY A 55 -37.89 9.46 25.73
C GLY A 55 -38.15 8.10 25.07
N TYR A 56 -38.53 7.09 25.87
CA TYR A 56 -39.31 5.87 25.56
C TYR A 56 -39.26 5.20 24.16
N CYS A 57 -38.73 3.97 24.13
CA CYS A 57 -39.56 2.80 23.84
C CYS A 57 -38.90 1.51 24.37
N ARG A 58 -39.43 1.02 25.51
CA ARG A 58 -39.28 -0.36 25.96
C ARG A 58 -40.53 -1.11 25.51
N GLN A 59 -40.37 -2.05 24.59
CA GLN A 59 -41.13 -3.30 24.64
C GLN A 59 -40.14 -4.45 24.46
N GLY A 60 -40.19 -5.37 25.43
CA GLY A 60 -39.37 -6.57 25.43
C GLY A 60 -39.76 -7.48 24.27
N SER A 61 -38.75 -8.04 23.63
CA SER A 61 -38.83 -9.27 22.87
C SER A 61 -37.46 -9.92 22.99
N THR A 62 -37.34 -10.77 23.99
CA THR A 62 -36.20 -11.64 24.26
C THR A 62 -36.07 -12.66 23.12
N GLY A 63 -34.92 -12.69 22.44
CA GLY A 63 -34.39 -13.93 21.82
C GLY A 63 -34.60 -14.20 20.32
N THR A 64 -35.36 -13.41 19.55
CA THR A 64 -35.69 -13.78 18.15
C THR A 64 -34.97 -13.00 17.05
N ARG A 65 -34.48 -11.78 17.31
CA ARG A 65 -33.90 -10.89 16.28
C ARG A 65 -32.48 -11.27 15.84
N SER A 66 -31.71 -11.93 16.70
CA SER A 66 -30.41 -12.51 16.31
C SER A 66 -30.58 -13.77 15.46
N ASN A 67 -31.61 -14.58 15.74
CA ASN A 67 -31.86 -15.82 15.02
C ASN A 67 -32.39 -15.60 13.60
N THR A 68 -33.23 -14.58 13.36
CA THR A 68 -33.73 -14.28 12.00
C THR A 68 -32.67 -13.72 11.07
N ASN A 69 -31.69 -12.99 11.60
CA ASN A 69 -30.54 -12.50 10.83
C ASN A 69 -29.57 -13.63 10.50
N LEU A 70 -29.31 -14.53 11.45
CA LEU A 70 -28.53 -15.77 11.24
C LEU A 70 -29.19 -16.72 10.22
N ILE A 71 -30.51 -16.89 10.30
CA ILE A 71 -31.25 -17.75 9.36
C ILE A 71 -31.29 -17.13 7.96
N LYS A 72 -31.43 -15.79 7.83
CA LYS A 72 -31.30 -15.10 6.54
C LYS A 72 -29.88 -15.12 6.00
N SER A 73 -28.87 -15.05 6.87
CA SER A 73 -27.46 -15.06 6.48
C SER A 73 -26.96 -16.46 6.14
N MET A 74 -27.60 -17.52 6.63
CA MET A 74 -27.33 -18.89 6.17
C MET A 74 -27.96 -19.20 4.81
N ALA A 75 -29.07 -18.55 4.45
CA ALA A 75 -29.72 -18.76 3.16
C ALA A 75 -28.84 -18.35 1.97
N CYS A 76 -28.05 -17.27 2.10
CA CYS A 76 -27.16 -16.81 1.02
C CYS A 76 -25.90 -17.67 0.83
N LEU A 77 -25.64 -18.63 1.73
CA LEU A 77 -24.49 -19.55 1.63
C LEU A 77 -24.83 -20.83 0.84
N ALA A 78 -26.06 -20.97 0.34
CA ALA A 78 -26.51 -22.19 -0.34
C ALA A 78 -25.88 -22.40 -1.73
N ASN A 79 -25.39 -21.35 -2.39
CA ASN A 79 -24.78 -21.43 -3.71
C ASN A 79 -23.63 -20.41 -3.89
N PRO A 80 -22.44 -20.80 -4.37
CA PRO A 80 -21.34 -19.88 -4.71
C PRO A 80 -21.75 -18.64 -5.53
N LEU A 81 -22.59 -18.79 -6.55
CA LEU A 81 -23.05 -17.66 -7.37
C LEU A 81 -23.95 -16.70 -6.57
N GLU A 82 -24.69 -17.23 -5.61
CA GLU A 82 -25.51 -16.44 -4.70
C GLU A 82 -24.62 -15.66 -3.71
N ILE A 83 -23.50 -16.23 -3.27
CA ILE A 83 -22.53 -15.54 -2.41
C ILE A 83 -21.91 -14.34 -3.13
N VAL A 84 -21.49 -14.51 -4.39
CA VAL A 84 -20.90 -13.41 -5.18
C VAL A 84 -21.88 -12.27 -5.40
N SER A 85 -23.10 -12.57 -5.85
CA SER A 85 -24.15 -11.57 -6.04
C SER A 85 -24.55 -10.89 -4.73
N THR A 86 -24.60 -11.64 -3.62
CA THR A 86 -24.80 -11.09 -2.28
C THR A 86 -23.70 -10.11 -1.90
N ALA A 87 -22.43 -10.45 -2.12
CA ALA A 87 -21.27 -9.59 -1.86
C ALA A 87 -21.27 -8.30 -2.69
N MET A 88 -21.97 -8.27 -3.83
CA MET A 88 -22.13 -7.09 -4.68
C MET A 88 -23.30 -6.18 -4.29
N THR A 89 -23.99 -6.47 -3.19
CA THR A 89 -25.00 -5.56 -2.61
C THR A 89 -24.48 -4.93 -1.32
N ARG A 90 -25.00 -3.75 -0.96
CA ARG A 90 -24.61 -3.07 0.28
C ARG A 90 -24.95 -3.92 1.50
N GLU A 91 -26.19 -4.38 1.57
CA GLU A 91 -26.72 -5.17 2.68
C GLU A 91 -26.08 -6.56 2.73
N GLY A 92 -25.91 -7.20 1.57
CA GLY A 92 -25.30 -8.52 1.48
C GLY A 92 -23.80 -8.52 1.84
N SER A 93 -23.03 -7.54 1.36
CA SER A 93 -21.64 -7.37 1.78
C SER A 93 -21.51 -7.19 3.29
N LEU A 94 -22.36 -6.35 3.90
CA LEU A 94 -22.38 -6.17 5.36
C LEU A 94 -22.77 -7.45 6.10
N CYS A 95 -23.73 -8.21 5.56
CA CYS A 95 -24.15 -9.48 6.12
C CYS A 95 -23.00 -10.50 6.13
N LEU A 96 -22.30 -10.67 5.00
CA LEU A 96 -21.15 -11.57 4.89
C LEU A 96 -19.99 -11.13 5.80
N GLN A 97 -19.75 -9.81 5.93
CA GLN A 97 -18.76 -9.30 6.87
C GLN A 97 -19.09 -9.65 8.32
N ASN A 98 -20.36 -9.56 8.72
CA ASN A 98 -20.79 -9.94 10.08
C ASN A 98 -20.63 -11.44 10.31
N LEU A 99 -20.95 -12.28 9.32
CA LEU A 99 -20.70 -13.73 9.39
C LEU A 99 -19.22 -14.06 9.58
N LEU A 100 -18.33 -13.36 8.88
CA LEU A 100 -16.88 -13.53 9.03
C LEU A 100 -16.40 -13.09 10.43
N LEU A 101 -17.02 -12.08 11.02
CA LEU A 101 -16.72 -11.62 12.39
C LEU A 101 -17.18 -12.59 13.47
N GLU A 102 -18.22 -13.39 13.23
CA GLU A 102 -18.67 -14.43 14.16
C GLU A 102 -17.63 -15.55 14.32
N GLY A 103 -16.69 -15.68 13.38
CA GLY A 103 -15.54 -16.58 13.48
C GLY A 103 -15.88 -18.05 13.26
N ASN A 104 -17.04 -18.37 12.67
CA ASN A 104 -17.38 -19.73 12.31
C ASN A 104 -16.53 -20.20 11.12
N GLN A 105 -15.71 -21.23 11.34
CA GLN A 105 -14.75 -21.74 10.36
C GLN A 105 -15.41 -22.38 9.12
N GLU A 106 -16.56 -23.04 9.29
CA GLU A 106 -17.32 -23.63 8.18
C GLU A 106 -17.88 -22.52 7.30
N ILE A 107 -18.52 -21.51 7.89
CA ILE A 107 -19.04 -20.35 7.17
C ILE A 107 -17.93 -19.61 6.42
N LYS A 108 -16.79 -19.37 7.07
CA LYS A 108 -15.63 -18.74 6.42
C LYS A 108 -15.14 -19.54 5.24
N THR A 109 -15.08 -20.87 5.36
CA THR A 109 -14.66 -21.77 4.27
C THR A 109 -15.64 -21.69 3.11
N THR A 110 -16.95 -21.75 3.38
CA THR A 110 -18.00 -21.61 2.37
C THR A 110 -17.95 -20.26 1.66
N ILE A 111 -17.75 -19.17 2.41
CA ILE A 111 -17.60 -17.83 1.82
C ILE A 111 -16.35 -17.78 0.94
N LEU A 112 -15.20 -18.23 1.45
CA LEU A 112 -13.95 -18.24 0.71
C LEU A 112 -14.09 -19.01 -0.61
N GLU A 113 -14.59 -20.24 -0.56
CA GLU A 113 -14.79 -21.08 -1.75
C GLU A 113 -15.79 -20.46 -2.72
N GLY A 114 -16.85 -19.83 -2.21
CA GLY A 114 -17.86 -19.16 -3.01
C GLY A 114 -17.34 -17.95 -3.79
N VAL A 115 -16.35 -17.24 -3.25
CA VAL A 115 -15.87 -15.96 -3.82
C VAL A 115 -14.51 -16.05 -4.49
N LEU A 116 -13.76 -17.13 -4.28
CA LEU A 116 -12.37 -17.25 -4.74
C LEU A 116 -12.25 -17.02 -6.24
N ASP A 117 -13.10 -17.64 -7.05
CA ASP A 117 -13.06 -17.48 -8.51
C ASP A 117 -13.45 -16.09 -9.02
N HIS A 118 -14.03 -15.25 -8.17
CA HIS A 118 -14.46 -13.90 -8.50
C HIS A 118 -13.68 -12.83 -7.72
N ILE A 119 -12.55 -13.20 -7.09
CA ILE A 119 -11.85 -12.33 -6.15
C ILE A 119 -11.39 -11.01 -6.79
N HIS A 120 -10.87 -11.04 -8.02
CA HIS A 120 -10.45 -9.82 -8.72
C HIS A 120 -11.62 -8.90 -9.03
N GLN A 121 -12.77 -9.46 -9.42
CA GLN A 121 -14.00 -8.70 -9.66
C GLN A 121 -14.49 -8.03 -8.37
N LEU A 122 -14.47 -8.77 -7.26
CA LEU A 122 -14.91 -8.28 -5.96
C LEU A 122 -13.99 -7.19 -5.41
N LEU A 123 -12.67 -7.30 -5.59
CA LEU A 123 -11.71 -6.25 -5.24
C LEU A 123 -11.99 -4.91 -5.93
N MET A 124 -12.52 -4.94 -7.15
CA MET A 124 -12.86 -3.74 -7.91
C MET A 124 -14.29 -3.24 -7.65
N HIS A 125 -15.09 -3.95 -6.86
CA HIS A 125 -16.50 -3.63 -6.66
C HIS A 125 -16.73 -2.70 -5.47
N GLN A 126 -17.60 -1.70 -5.61
CA GLN A 126 -17.89 -0.68 -4.58
C GLN A 126 -18.33 -1.25 -3.21
N TYR A 127 -18.89 -2.45 -3.17
CA TYR A 127 -19.24 -3.18 -1.92
C TYR A 127 -18.44 -4.47 -1.72
N GLY A 128 -17.95 -5.07 -2.81
CA GLY A 128 -17.30 -6.38 -2.76
C GLY A 128 -15.95 -6.32 -2.04
N HIS A 129 -15.21 -5.22 -2.26
CA HIS A 129 -13.88 -5.04 -1.70
C HIS A 129 -13.89 -5.01 -0.16
N HIS A 130 -14.95 -4.46 0.45
CA HIS A 130 -15.13 -4.49 1.91
C HIS A 130 -15.31 -5.91 2.46
N MET A 131 -16.02 -6.78 1.73
CA MET A 131 -16.17 -8.18 2.11
C MET A 131 -14.84 -8.92 1.97
N ILE A 132 -14.09 -8.69 0.88
CA ILE A 132 -12.75 -9.27 0.69
C ILE A 132 -11.77 -8.79 1.78
N ASP A 133 -11.77 -7.51 2.13
CA ASP A 133 -10.96 -6.97 3.22
C ASP A 133 -11.23 -7.73 4.53
N LYS A 134 -12.52 -7.93 4.87
CA LYS A 134 -12.91 -8.66 6.08
C LYS A 134 -12.56 -10.15 6.00
N LEU A 135 -12.66 -10.76 4.81
CA LEU A 135 -12.27 -12.15 4.59
C LEU A 135 -10.77 -12.31 4.88
N VAL A 136 -9.93 -11.48 4.28
CA VAL A 136 -8.47 -11.46 4.48
C VAL A 136 -8.10 -11.27 5.95
N GLU A 137 -8.80 -10.38 6.68
CA GLU A 137 -8.60 -10.18 8.13
C GLU A 137 -8.89 -11.45 8.97
N SER A 138 -9.75 -12.35 8.47
CA SER A 138 -10.19 -13.57 9.16
C SER A 138 -9.44 -14.85 8.73
N CYS A 139 -8.58 -14.75 7.71
CA CYS A 139 -7.84 -15.87 7.15
C CYS A 139 -6.63 -16.27 8.02
N GLY A 140 -6.41 -17.58 8.15
CA GLY A 140 -5.12 -18.13 8.58
C GLY A 140 -4.18 -18.28 7.38
N ASP A 141 -3.00 -18.86 7.61
CA ASP A 141 -1.97 -18.99 6.58
C ASP A 141 -2.44 -19.82 5.38
N PHE A 142 -3.22 -20.89 5.62
CA PHE A 142 -3.73 -21.75 4.55
C PHE A 142 -4.75 -21.05 3.66
N GLU A 143 -5.72 -20.33 4.24
CA GLU A 143 -6.68 -19.56 3.45
C GLU A 143 -6.00 -18.38 2.73
N MET A 144 -5.04 -17.73 3.40
CA MET A 144 -4.24 -16.65 2.81
C MET A 144 -3.47 -17.15 1.59
N GLN A 145 -2.83 -18.32 1.67
CA GLN A 145 -2.14 -18.92 0.53
C GLN A 145 -3.09 -19.12 -0.66
N LYS A 146 -4.29 -19.68 -0.45
CA LYS A 146 -5.30 -19.86 -1.52
C LYS A 146 -5.68 -18.54 -2.19
N ILE A 147 -5.91 -17.50 -1.38
CA ILE A 147 -6.23 -16.15 -1.88
C ILE A 147 -5.08 -15.64 -2.77
N LEU A 148 -3.84 -15.77 -2.31
CA LEU A 148 -2.66 -15.31 -3.04
C LEU A 148 -2.42 -16.08 -4.33
N GLU A 149 -2.56 -17.40 -4.31
CA GLU A 149 -2.46 -18.25 -5.50
C GLU A 149 -3.51 -17.85 -6.55
N LYS A 150 -4.76 -17.62 -6.11
CA LYS A 150 -5.80 -17.17 -7.02
C LYS A 150 -5.51 -15.77 -7.57
N LEU A 151 -5.11 -14.81 -6.73
CA LEU A 151 -4.73 -13.48 -7.19
C LEU A 151 -3.57 -13.53 -8.21
N ALA A 152 -2.58 -14.37 -7.94
CA ALA A 152 -1.40 -14.57 -8.78
C ALA A 152 -1.71 -15.30 -10.10
N SER A 153 -2.79 -16.08 -10.17
CA SER A 153 -3.17 -16.81 -11.37
C SER A 153 -3.59 -15.91 -12.54
N GLU A 154 -4.00 -14.66 -12.26
CA GLU A 154 -4.41 -13.68 -13.26
C GLU A 154 -3.74 -12.31 -13.02
N PRO A 155 -2.43 -12.17 -13.33
CA PRO A 155 -1.67 -10.95 -13.05
C PRO A 155 -2.26 -9.68 -13.69
N ASP A 156 -2.83 -9.81 -14.89
CA ASP A 156 -3.48 -8.69 -15.58
C ASP A 156 -4.70 -8.16 -14.80
N LEU A 157 -5.51 -9.04 -14.22
CA LEU A 157 -6.64 -8.64 -13.38
C LEU A 157 -6.17 -8.06 -12.05
N LEU A 158 -5.07 -8.58 -11.49
CA LEU A 158 -4.49 -8.06 -10.26
C LEU A 158 -3.99 -6.62 -10.45
N VAL A 159 -3.31 -6.33 -11.56
CA VAL A 159 -2.88 -4.96 -11.90
C VAL A 159 -4.07 -4.06 -12.16
N ARG A 160 -5.10 -4.54 -12.89
CA ARG A 160 -6.34 -3.78 -13.08
C ARG A 160 -7.00 -3.41 -11.75
N ALA A 161 -7.00 -4.32 -10.78
CA ALA A 161 -7.49 -4.03 -9.44
C ALA A 161 -6.60 -3.00 -8.71
N ALA A 162 -5.27 -3.09 -8.85
CA ALA A 162 -4.36 -2.08 -8.30
C ALA A 162 -4.52 -0.68 -8.93
N CYS A 163 -4.99 -0.60 -10.18
CA CYS A 163 -5.26 0.66 -10.87
C CYS A 163 -6.57 1.34 -10.47
N CYS A 164 -7.49 0.65 -9.76
CA CYS A 164 -8.72 1.26 -9.27
C CYS A 164 -8.63 1.60 -7.76
N LYS A 165 -9.48 2.53 -7.31
CA LYS A 165 -9.42 3.06 -5.94
C LYS A 165 -9.71 1.98 -4.89
N GLU A 166 -10.76 1.21 -5.11
CA GLU A 166 -11.23 0.14 -4.22
C GLU A 166 -10.18 -0.96 -4.14
N GLY A 167 -9.74 -1.46 -5.30
CA GLY A 167 -8.78 -2.54 -5.39
C GLY A 167 -7.40 -2.15 -4.84
N SER A 168 -6.89 -0.95 -5.15
CA SER A 168 -5.64 -0.45 -4.58
C SER A 168 -5.68 -0.39 -3.05
N SER A 169 -6.78 0.10 -2.47
CA SER A 169 -6.97 0.15 -1.02
C SER A 169 -6.97 -1.26 -0.41
N SER A 170 -7.70 -2.19 -1.01
CA SER A 170 -7.78 -3.58 -0.53
C SER A 170 -6.45 -4.32 -0.67
N ILE A 171 -5.73 -4.15 -1.78
CA ILE A 171 -4.42 -4.79 -1.97
C ILE A 171 -3.40 -4.20 -0.99
N GLN A 172 -3.42 -2.90 -0.70
CA GLN A 172 -2.57 -2.31 0.35
C GLN A 172 -2.88 -2.89 1.74
N LYS A 173 -4.15 -3.14 2.06
CA LYS A 173 -4.52 -3.84 3.31
C LYS A 173 -4.02 -5.28 3.31
N LEU A 174 -4.20 -6.02 2.22
CA LEU A 174 -3.64 -7.36 2.05
C LEU A 174 -2.13 -7.36 2.32
N ILE A 175 -1.37 -6.46 1.72
CA ILE A 175 0.09 -6.33 1.93
C ILE A 175 0.44 -6.15 3.42
N LYS A 176 -0.35 -5.38 4.18
CA LYS A 176 -0.14 -5.23 5.63
C LYS A 176 -0.30 -6.54 6.40
N HIS A 177 -1.23 -7.40 5.98
CA HIS A 177 -1.37 -8.76 6.54
C HIS A 177 -0.22 -9.68 6.13
N LEU A 178 0.36 -9.47 4.94
CA LEU A 178 1.46 -10.30 4.42
C LEU A 178 2.82 -10.00 5.04
N LYS A 179 2.99 -8.90 5.80
CA LYS A 179 4.28 -8.50 6.41
C LYS A 179 5.01 -9.62 7.15
N LYS A 180 4.27 -10.55 7.78
CA LYS A 180 4.81 -11.71 8.49
C LYS A 180 4.48 -13.05 7.82
N SER A 181 3.82 -13.03 6.67
CA SER A 181 3.40 -14.24 5.98
C SER A 181 4.56 -14.81 5.15
N PRO A 182 4.81 -16.13 5.22
CA PRO A 182 5.78 -16.79 4.34
C PRO A 182 5.34 -16.79 2.87
N HIS A 183 4.09 -16.41 2.58
CA HIS A 183 3.50 -16.41 1.24
C HIS A 183 3.54 -15.04 0.55
N SER A 184 4.12 -14.01 1.18
CA SER A 184 4.23 -12.65 0.62
C SER A 184 4.84 -12.61 -0.80
N TRP A 185 5.74 -13.55 -1.10
CA TRP A 185 6.38 -13.68 -2.42
C TRP A 185 5.40 -14.05 -3.55
N LEU A 186 4.26 -14.70 -3.26
CA LEU A 186 3.26 -15.03 -4.29
C LEU A 186 2.67 -13.75 -4.90
N LEU A 187 2.38 -12.76 -4.04
CA LEU A 187 1.87 -11.47 -4.51
C LEU A 187 2.93 -10.72 -5.33
N THR A 188 4.15 -10.61 -4.81
CA THR A 188 5.20 -9.83 -5.48
C THR A 188 5.67 -10.49 -6.77
N SER A 189 5.70 -11.81 -6.85
CA SER A 189 6.03 -12.54 -8.08
C SER A 189 4.98 -12.37 -9.17
N ALA A 190 3.69 -12.29 -8.83
CA ALA A 190 2.63 -11.96 -9.79
C ALA A 190 2.71 -10.52 -10.29
N LEU A 191 3.12 -9.58 -9.43
CA LEU A 191 3.25 -8.16 -9.76
C LEU A 191 4.54 -7.83 -10.54
N ALA A 192 5.61 -8.61 -10.37
CA ALA A 192 6.93 -8.34 -10.96
C ALA A 192 6.92 -8.17 -12.49
N PRO A 193 6.28 -9.05 -13.28
CA PRO A 193 6.21 -8.88 -14.74
C PRO A 193 5.45 -7.62 -15.19
N LYS A 194 4.75 -6.96 -14.26
CA LYS A 194 3.87 -5.82 -14.49
C LYS A 194 4.34 -4.54 -13.80
N VAL A 195 5.63 -4.48 -13.42
CA VAL A 195 6.21 -3.33 -12.71
C VAL A 195 6.00 -2.03 -13.46
N VAL A 196 6.15 -2.00 -14.79
CA VAL A 196 5.92 -0.76 -15.56
C VAL A 196 4.49 -0.27 -15.40
N ASP A 197 3.49 -1.13 -15.60
CA ASP A 197 2.07 -0.78 -15.46
C ASP A 197 1.71 -0.31 -14.03
N LEU A 198 2.33 -0.92 -13.02
CA LEU A 198 2.12 -0.56 -11.62
C LEU A 198 2.79 0.78 -11.27
N ALA A 199 4.04 0.97 -11.70
CA ALA A 199 4.89 2.08 -11.29
C ALA A 199 4.54 3.39 -12.01
N THR A 200 4.03 3.34 -13.23
CA THR A 200 3.63 4.53 -14.01
C THR A 200 2.17 4.94 -13.78
N ASN A 201 1.40 4.14 -13.03
CA ASN A 201 0.02 4.46 -12.69
C ASN A 201 -0.09 5.20 -11.34
N LYS A 202 -0.80 6.33 -11.32
CA LYS A 202 -0.98 7.19 -10.13
C LYS A 202 -1.58 6.45 -8.92
N THR A 203 -2.44 5.46 -9.14
CA THR A 203 -3.11 4.70 -8.07
C THR A 203 -2.35 3.41 -7.75
N ALA A 204 -1.90 2.68 -8.77
CA ALA A 204 -1.22 1.40 -8.57
C ALA A 204 0.21 1.55 -8.01
N ARG A 205 0.85 2.71 -8.21
CA ARG A 205 2.14 3.02 -7.58
C ARG A 205 2.08 2.88 -6.05
N HIS A 206 0.95 3.18 -5.43
CA HIS A 206 0.80 3.01 -3.98
C HIS A 206 0.87 1.54 -3.55
N VAL A 207 0.35 0.62 -4.37
CA VAL A 207 0.51 -0.83 -4.15
C VAL A 207 1.98 -1.23 -4.29
N PHE A 208 2.64 -0.77 -5.35
CA PHE A 208 4.08 -1.02 -5.55
C PHE A 208 4.92 -0.53 -4.37
N ARG A 209 4.72 0.73 -3.94
CA ARG A 209 5.39 1.32 -2.78
C ARG A 209 5.13 0.54 -1.49
N GLU A 210 3.89 0.12 -1.24
CA GLU A 210 3.53 -0.62 -0.03
C GLU A 210 4.21 -1.99 0.00
N CYS A 211 4.34 -2.67 -1.14
CA CYS A 211 5.15 -3.90 -1.25
C CYS A 211 6.59 -3.64 -0.82
N LEU A 212 7.25 -2.63 -1.42
CA LEU A 212 8.65 -2.30 -1.13
C LEU A 212 8.88 -2.00 0.36
N ASN A 213 7.98 -1.23 0.96
CA ASN A 213 8.04 -0.81 2.36
C ASN A 213 7.83 -1.97 3.35
N LEU A 214 6.94 -2.93 3.04
CA LEU A 214 6.49 -3.91 4.04
C LEU A 214 6.98 -5.35 3.84
N LEU A 215 7.27 -5.80 2.62
CA LEU A 215 7.48 -7.24 2.33
C LEU A 215 8.95 -7.68 2.35
N GLY A 216 9.89 -6.76 2.60
CA GLY A 216 11.33 -7.06 2.70
C GLY A 216 11.98 -7.44 1.37
N SER A 217 13.32 -7.40 1.32
CA SER A 217 14.05 -7.58 0.06
C SER A 217 13.88 -8.95 -0.59
N GLN A 218 13.73 -10.03 0.20
CA GLN A 218 13.60 -11.37 -0.38
C GLN A 218 12.32 -11.54 -1.19
N ALA A 219 11.18 -11.06 -0.69
CA ALA A 219 9.92 -11.09 -1.42
C ALA A 219 9.93 -10.08 -2.57
N ASN A 220 10.52 -8.90 -2.38
CA ASN A 220 10.54 -7.82 -3.37
C ASN A 220 11.63 -7.95 -4.45
N LYS A 221 12.49 -8.97 -4.40
CA LYS A 221 13.60 -9.16 -5.35
C LYS A 221 13.16 -9.01 -6.82
N GLY A 222 12.08 -9.70 -7.21
CA GLY A 222 11.56 -9.62 -8.58
C GLY A 222 11.06 -8.22 -8.97
N LEU A 223 10.50 -7.48 -8.01
CA LEU A 223 10.08 -6.08 -8.23
C LEU A 223 11.29 -5.17 -8.50
N TYR A 224 12.36 -5.31 -7.71
CA TYR A 224 13.59 -4.55 -7.93
C TYR A 224 14.27 -4.92 -9.25
N GLU A 225 14.33 -6.21 -9.58
CA GLU A 225 14.94 -6.68 -10.84
C GLU A 225 14.21 -6.12 -12.07
N GLU A 226 12.87 -6.16 -12.08
CA GLU A 226 12.09 -5.61 -13.19
C GLU A 226 12.11 -4.07 -13.20
N ALA A 227 12.18 -3.39 -12.05
CA ALA A 227 12.36 -1.94 -12.00
C ALA A 227 13.72 -1.50 -12.58
N ILE A 228 14.80 -2.21 -12.22
CA ILE A 228 16.16 -1.97 -12.74
C ILE A 228 16.20 -2.21 -14.25
N LYS A 229 15.59 -3.30 -14.73
CA LYS A 229 15.53 -3.65 -16.15
C LYS A 229 14.77 -2.61 -16.98
N ASN A 230 13.76 -1.98 -16.40
CA ASN A 230 12.94 -0.95 -17.05
C ASN A 230 13.31 0.47 -16.60
N PHE A 231 14.51 0.68 -16.06
CA PHE A 231 14.94 1.95 -15.47
C PHE A 231 14.74 3.14 -16.41
N ASP A 232 15.13 3.02 -17.68
CA ASP A 232 15.02 4.11 -18.65
C ASP A 232 13.60 4.59 -18.91
N LEU A 233 12.64 3.67 -18.90
CA LEU A 233 11.21 3.96 -19.06
C LEU A 233 10.67 4.63 -17.80
N LEU A 234 11.01 4.08 -16.63
CA LEU A 234 10.50 4.59 -15.36
C LEU A 234 11.09 5.97 -15.03
N ALA A 235 12.38 6.20 -15.28
CA ALA A 235 13.05 7.44 -14.92
C ALA A 235 12.56 8.67 -15.71
N ARG A 236 11.97 8.46 -16.88
CA ARG A 236 11.46 9.53 -17.77
C ARG A 236 9.93 9.61 -17.79
N ASP A 237 9.27 8.95 -16.85
CA ASP A 237 7.82 8.97 -16.69
C ASP A 237 7.41 9.82 -15.47
N GLU A 238 6.31 10.58 -15.59
CA GLU A 238 5.78 11.47 -14.55
C GLU A 238 5.59 10.79 -13.19
N VAL A 239 5.18 9.52 -13.21
CA VAL A 239 4.88 8.73 -11.99
C VAL A 239 5.98 7.70 -11.74
N GLY A 240 6.56 7.13 -12.80
CA GLY A 240 7.62 6.14 -12.75
C GLY A 240 8.87 6.64 -12.02
N CYS A 241 9.25 7.91 -12.17
CA CYS A 241 10.43 8.46 -11.50
C CYS A 241 10.23 8.47 -9.97
N LEU A 242 8.99 8.71 -9.53
CA LEU A 242 8.61 8.66 -8.13
C LEU A 242 8.64 7.23 -7.57
N ALA A 243 8.30 6.23 -8.40
CA ALA A 243 8.43 4.82 -8.04
C ALA A 243 9.90 4.36 -7.94
N LEU A 244 10.78 4.88 -8.80
CA LEU A 244 12.23 4.65 -8.66
C LEU A 244 12.80 5.27 -7.38
N ASN A 245 12.33 6.46 -7.01
CA ASN A 245 12.67 7.07 -5.72
C ASN A 245 12.19 6.20 -4.55
N ASP A 246 10.96 5.67 -4.63
CA ASP A 246 10.48 4.68 -3.65
C ASP A 246 11.41 3.44 -3.59
N CYS A 247 11.93 2.95 -4.74
CA CYS A 247 12.93 1.88 -4.74
C CYS A 247 14.19 2.26 -3.98
N ILE A 248 14.76 3.44 -4.21
CA ILE A 248 15.99 3.92 -3.55
C ILE A 248 15.79 4.09 -2.04
N ASP A 249 14.61 4.58 -1.64
CA ASP A 249 14.27 4.81 -0.23
C ASP A 249 14.11 3.51 0.55
N PHE A 250 13.45 2.50 -0.04
CA PHE A 250 13.10 1.26 0.67
C PHE A 250 14.08 0.10 0.44
N VAL A 251 14.97 0.17 -0.54
CA VAL A 251 15.93 -0.92 -0.81
C VAL A 251 16.91 -1.09 0.36
N THR A 252 16.82 -2.24 1.03
CA THR A 252 17.74 -2.62 2.12
C THR A 252 18.88 -3.52 1.65
N ASN A 253 18.72 -4.21 0.52
CA ASN A 253 19.78 -5.01 -0.08
C ASN A 253 20.84 -4.10 -0.73
N HIS A 254 22.09 -4.18 -0.24
CA HIS A 254 23.19 -3.35 -0.72
C HIS A 254 23.51 -3.53 -2.22
N LEU A 255 23.34 -4.74 -2.78
CA LEU A 255 23.63 -5.01 -4.18
C LEU A 255 22.57 -4.37 -5.09
N GLU A 256 21.28 -4.54 -4.77
CA GLU A 256 20.18 -3.91 -5.51
C GLU A 256 20.28 -2.39 -5.44
N ARG A 257 20.54 -1.84 -4.24
CA ARG A 257 20.77 -0.40 -4.05
C ARG A 257 21.91 0.12 -4.92
N LYS A 258 23.05 -0.59 -4.92
CA LYS A 258 24.20 -0.22 -5.73
C LYS A 258 23.85 -0.23 -7.23
N ARG A 259 23.10 -1.23 -7.70
CA ARG A 259 22.69 -1.32 -9.12
C ARG A 259 21.81 -0.16 -9.53
N ILE A 260 20.80 0.21 -8.73
CA ILE A 260 19.91 1.34 -9.02
C ILE A 260 20.70 2.65 -9.03
N LEU A 261 21.54 2.89 -8.02
CA LEU A 261 22.35 4.12 -7.95
C LEU A 261 23.36 4.22 -9.10
N GLN A 262 23.94 3.11 -9.55
CA GLN A 262 24.84 3.10 -10.70
C GLN A 262 24.11 3.53 -11.97
N LEU A 263 22.87 3.06 -12.19
CA LEU A 263 22.06 3.49 -13.34
C LEU A 263 21.75 4.99 -13.30
N VAL A 264 21.47 5.54 -12.12
CA VAL A 264 21.28 6.99 -11.96
C VAL A 264 22.56 7.76 -12.31
N ILE A 265 23.72 7.30 -11.83
CA ILE A 265 25.02 7.93 -12.13
C ILE A 265 25.32 7.86 -13.63
N ASP A 266 25.15 6.70 -14.25
CA ASP A 266 25.45 6.47 -15.67
C ASP A 266 24.54 7.32 -16.59
N ASN A 267 23.33 7.64 -16.14
CA ASN A 267 22.36 8.44 -16.88
C ASN A 267 22.23 9.89 -16.40
N ALA A 268 23.02 10.33 -15.42
CA ALA A 268 22.82 11.59 -14.70
C ALA A 268 22.69 12.81 -15.62
N ILE A 269 23.53 12.90 -16.66
CA ILE A 269 23.47 14.00 -17.62
C ILE A 269 22.15 13.96 -18.41
N SER A 270 21.76 12.78 -18.93
CA SER A 270 20.50 12.65 -19.69
C SER A 270 19.29 12.94 -18.82
N LEU A 271 19.31 12.52 -17.56
CA LEU A 271 18.22 12.70 -16.62
C LEU A 271 18.07 14.17 -16.19
N ALA A 272 19.18 14.89 -15.98
CA ALA A 272 19.16 16.31 -15.62
C ALA A 272 18.49 17.22 -16.67
N TYR A 273 18.39 16.78 -17.93
CA TYR A 273 17.70 17.51 -19.00
C TYR A 273 16.29 16.97 -19.28
N ASP A 274 15.86 15.91 -18.60
CA ASP A 274 14.53 15.32 -18.78
C ASP A 274 13.49 16.02 -17.87
N PRO A 275 12.25 16.26 -18.34
CA PRO A 275 11.21 16.92 -17.54
C PRO A 275 10.85 16.23 -16.22
N TYR A 276 11.07 14.92 -16.11
CA TYR A 276 10.73 14.11 -14.93
C TYR A 276 11.96 13.47 -14.29
N GLY A 277 13.06 13.31 -15.03
CA GLY A 277 14.28 12.66 -14.58
C GLY A 277 15.24 13.52 -13.73
N TYR A 278 15.02 14.84 -13.64
CA TYR A 278 15.95 15.79 -13.01
C TYR A 278 16.16 15.61 -11.49
#